data_AF-A0A7I7QH02-F1
#
_entry.id   AF-A0A7I7QH02-F1
#
_cell.length_a   1.000
_cell.length_b   1.000
_cell.length_c   1.000
_cell.angle_alpha   90.00
_cell.angle_beta   90.00
_cell.angle_gamma   90.00
#
_symmetry.space_group_name_H-M   'P 1'
#
loop_
_entity.id
_entity.type
_entity.pdbx_description
1 polymer ?
#
loop_
_entity_poly.entity_id
_entity_poly.type
_entity_poly.pdbx_seq_one_letter_code
_entity_poly.pdbx_strand_id
1 'polypeptide(L)'
;MNVGNSVRHALNHWTKREWDAAMLHACNAVDATGKKRYAKLGVGRRFKATIRDSVDMFGAMAFPNLDLDRMRFPVRVQSNLPDKRPDIADVLYGIHRCSHGHGEDLPAGFELVDYINNQTFQFTIGRDGTLRLPAAAIVGLLAVAVFAPENVSQHAPGEPCLSWSHHVFPVNDSWGKQQLFRDLLVREGPPKRALDWGNWWDDWTPVR
;
A
#
# COMPACT_ATOMS: atom_id res chain seq x y z
N MET A 1 -2.14 10.34 -16.67
CA MET A 1 -0.96 10.09 -15.82
C MET A 1 -0.33 8.78 -16.26
N ASN A 2 0.97 8.77 -16.52
CA ASN A 2 1.73 7.57 -16.87
C ASN A 2 2.17 6.86 -15.58
N VAL A 3 1.86 5.57 -15.43
CA VAL A 3 2.14 4.80 -14.20
C VAL A 3 3.64 4.65 -13.99
N GLY A 4 4.40 4.38 -15.06
CA GLY A 4 5.86 4.27 -15.02
C GLY A 4 6.54 5.54 -14.53
N ASN A 5 6.05 6.72 -14.94
CA ASN A 5 6.55 8.00 -14.42
C ASN A 5 6.29 8.13 -12.92
N SER A 6 5.09 7.80 -12.44
CA SER A 6 4.78 7.83 -11.00
C SER A 6 5.65 6.85 -10.22
N VAL A 7 5.89 5.64 -10.74
CA VAL A 7 6.81 4.68 -10.11
C VAL A 7 8.23 5.24 -10.02
N ARG A 8 8.76 5.82 -11.10
CA ARG A 8 10.07 6.47 -11.09
C ARG A 8 10.16 7.59 -10.06
N HIS A 9 9.17 8.48 -10.02
CA HIS A 9 9.15 9.58 -9.05
C HIS A 9 9.12 9.05 -7.62
N ALA A 10 8.27 8.07 -7.32
CA ALA A 10 8.19 7.46 -6.00
C ALA A 10 9.54 6.89 -5.56
N LEU A 11 10.23 6.15 -6.44
CA LEU A 11 11.53 5.56 -6.14
C LEU A 11 12.65 6.61 -6.02
N ASN A 12 12.60 7.71 -6.77
CA ASN A 12 13.55 8.80 -6.62
C ASN A 12 13.39 9.55 -5.27
N HIS A 13 12.16 9.70 -4.78
CA HIS A 13 11.90 10.26 -3.46
C HIS A 13 12.25 9.26 -2.35
N TRP A 14 11.98 7.97 -2.59
CA TRP A 14 12.37 6.88 -1.70
C TRP A 14 13.88 6.87 -1.40
N THR A 15 14.73 6.99 -2.43
CA THR A 15 16.19 7.00 -2.24
C THR A 15 16.69 8.21 -1.44
N LYS A 16 15.90 9.29 -1.38
CA LYS A 16 16.19 10.50 -0.62
C LYS A 16 15.53 10.53 0.76
N ARG A 17 14.78 9.49 1.11
CA ARG A 17 13.96 9.41 2.34
C ARG A 17 12.88 10.51 2.42
N GLU A 18 12.40 10.95 1.26
CA GLU A 18 11.30 11.92 1.12
C GLU A 18 9.96 11.16 1.10
N TRP A 19 9.55 10.61 2.26
CA TRP A 19 8.48 9.61 2.35
C TRP A 19 7.11 10.09 1.88
N ASP A 20 6.73 11.32 2.21
CA ASP A 20 5.41 11.86 1.83
C ASP A 20 5.31 12.05 0.31
N ALA A 21 6.36 12.57 -0.31
CA ALA A 21 6.46 12.67 -1.77
C ALA A 21 6.48 11.29 -2.43
N ALA A 22 7.20 10.33 -1.86
CA ALA A 22 7.23 8.96 -2.35
C ALA A 22 5.85 8.28 -2.26
N MET A 23 5.15 8.46 -1.15
CA MET A 23 3.80 7.96 -0.89
C MET A 23 2.78 8.58 -1.85
N LEU A 24 2.83 9.89 -2.07
CA LEU A 24 1.99 10.57 -3.06
C LEU A 24 2.11 9.91 -4.43
N HIS A 25 3.34 9.72 -4.91
CA HIS A 25 3.58 9.14 -6.23
C HIS A 25 3.21 7.65 -6.29
N ALA A 26 3.39 6.88 -5.21
CA ALA A 26 2.95 5.48 -5.14
C ALA A 26 1.42 5.37 -5.16
N CYS A 27 0.72 6.20 -4.39
CA CYS A 27 -0.74 6.31 -4.43
C CYS A 27 -1.26 6.68 -5.84
N ASN A 28 -0.58 7.61 -6.52
CA ASN A 28 -0.88 8.00 -7.89
C ASN A 28 -0.71 6.84 -8.89
N ALA A 29 0.31 6.00 -8.72
CA ALA A 29 0.52 4.81 -9.53
C ALA A 29 -0.63 3.80 -9.37
N VAL A 30 -1.07 3.56 -8.13
CA VAL A 30 -2.21 2.67 -7.83
C VAL A 30 -3.53 3.24 -8.35
N ASP A 31 -3.80 4.54 -8.21
CA ASP A 31 -5.03 5.16 -8.75
C ASP A 31 -5.08 5.08 -10.27
N ALA A 32 -3.96 5.33 -10.95
CA ALA A 32 -3.87 5.20 -12.41
C ALA A 32 -4.03 3.74 -12.88
N THR A 33 -3.53 2.77 -12.11
CA THR A 33 -3.76 1.33 -12.32
C THR A 33 -5.24 1.00 -12.17
N GLY A 34 -5.85 1.41 -11.05
CA GLY A 34 -7.28 1.23 -10.79
C GLY A 34 -8.17 1.92 -11.83
N LYS A 35 -7.75 3.03 -12.43
CA LYS A 35 -8.48 3.68 -13.53
C LYS A 35 -8.56 2.79 -14.77
N LYS A 36 -7.53 2.00 -15.06
CA LYS A 36 -7.54 1.03 -16.17
C LYS A 36 -8.44 -0.17 -15.85
N ARG A 37 -8.29 -0.74 -14.64
CA ARG A 37 -9.05 -1.93 -14.20
C ARG A 37 -10.52 -1.65 -13.95
N TYR A 38 -10.83 -0.50 -13.33
CA TYR A 38 -12.15 -0.13 -12.83
C TYR A 38 -12.63 1.21 -13.36
N ALA A 39 -12.63 1.37 -14.68
CA ALA A 39 -12.92 2.65 -15.35
C ALA A 39 -14.28 3.28 -14.97
N LYS A 40 -15.26 2.47 -14.56
CA LYS A 40 -16.61 2.92 -14.16
C LYS A 40 -16.72 3.33 -12.68
N LEU A 41 -15.72 3.02 -11.86
CA LEU A 41 -15.75 3.33 -10.42
C LEU A 41 -15.17 4.72 -10.16
N GLY A 42 -15.77 5.42 -9.21
CA GLY A 42 -15.22 6.66 -8.66
C GLY A 42 -13.86 6.42 -8.00
N VAL A 43 -13.04 7.48 -7.94
CA VAL A 43 -11.64 7.49 -7.49
C VAL A 43 -11.40 6.65 -6.22
N GLY A 44 -12.12 6.94 -5.13
CA GLY A 44 -11.93 6.21 -3.88
C GLY A 44 -12.36 4.75 -3.94
N ARG A 45 -13.41 4.44 -4.68
CA ARG A 45 -13.85 3.05 -4.84
C ARG A 45 -12.84 2.24 -5.66
N ARG A 46 -12.33 2.78 -6.78
CA ARG A 46 -11.33 2.06 -7.59
C ARG A 46 -9.99 1.91 -6.88
N PHE A 47 -9.53 2.93 -6.17
CA PHE A 47 -8.26 2.86 -5.44
C PHE A 47 -8.31 1.75 -4.39
N LYS A 48 -9.36 1.76 -3.56
CA LYS A 48 -9.55 0.74 -2.52
C LYS A 48 -9.74 -0.66 -3.10
N ALA A 49 -10.52 -0.81 -4.18
CA ALA A 49 -10.67 -2.09 -4.87
C ALA A 49 -9.33 -2.62 -5.41
N THR A 50 -8.53 -1.76 -6.03
CA THR A 50 -7.22 -2.14 -6.59
C THR A 50 -6.27 -2.67 -5.51
N ILE A 51 -6.23 -2.03 -4.34
CA ILE A 51 -5.45 -2.50 -3.20
C ILE A 51 -6.00 -3.82 -2.68
N ARG A 52 -7.33 -3.94 -2.49
CA ARG A 52 -7.96 -5.16 -1.97
C ARG A 52 -7.68 -6.39 -2.85
N ASP A 53 -7.76 -6.24 -4.17
CA ASP A 53 -7.45 -7.34 -5.11
C ASP A 53 -6.00 -7.80 -5.06
N SER A 54 -5.12 -6.96 -4.52
CA SER A 54 -3.66 -7.11 -4.52
C SER A 54 -3.09 -6.99 -3.11
N VAL A 55 -3.93 -7.24 -2.09
CA VAL A 55 -3.60 -7.01 -0.67
C VAL A 55 -2.52 -7.99 -0.20
N ASP A 56 -2.47 -9.18 -0.81
CA ASP A 56 -1.42 -10.18 -0.68
C ASP A 56 -0.05 -9.61 -1.07
N MET A 57 0.01 -8.95 -2.22
CA MET A 57 1.22 -8.37 -2.77
C MET A 57 1.67 -7.13 -1.99
N PHE A 58 0.72 -6.23 -1.69
CA PHE A 58 0.97 -5.09 -0.83
C PHE A 58 1.51 -5.56 0.53
N GLY A 59 0.83 -6.53 1.15
CA GLY A 59 1.19 -7.08 2.44
C GLY A 59 2.54 -7.78 2.43
N ALA A 60 2.90 -8.51 1.37
CA ALA A 60 4.22 -9.13 1.28
C ALA A 60 5.37 -8.12 1.36
N MET A 61 5.20 -6.95 0.76
CA MET A 61 6.21 -5.90 0.69
C MET A 61 6.23 -5.01 1.94
N ALA A 62 5.05 -4.68 2.49
CA ALA A 62 4.92 -3.71 3.56
C ALA A 62 4.78 -4.34 4.96
N PHE A 63 4.20 -5.54 5.04
CA PHE A 63 3.84 -6.24 6.28
C PHE A 63 4.05 -7.75 6.13
N PRO A 64 5.29 -8.22 5.92
CA PRO A 64 5.57 -9.57 5.43
C PRO A 64 4.97 -10.69 6.29
N ASN A 65 4.76 -10.50 7.59
CA ASN A 65 4.19 -11.50 8.48
C ASN A 65 2.70 -11.30 8.83
N LEU A 66 2.04 -10.29 8.29
CA LEU A 66 0.65 -9.99 8.64
C LEU A 66 -0.34 -10.42 7.56
N ASP A 67 -1.47 -10.94 7.99
CA ASP A 67 -2.62 -11.26 7.15
C ASP A 67 -3.54 -10.03 7.03
N LEU A 68 -3.21 -9.16 6.09
CA LEU A 68 -3.93 -7.90 5.90
C LEU A 68 -5.35 -8.06 5.35
N ASP A 69 -5.66 -9.20 4.72
CA ASP A 69 -7.01 -9.48 4.22
C ASP A 69 -7.99 -9.64 5.40
N ARG A 70 -7.52 -10.30 6.46
CA ARG A 70 -8.29 -10.56 7.68
C ARG A 70 -8.20 -9.47 8.72
N MET A 71 -7.22 -8.57 8.62
CA MET A 71 -7.03 -7.50 9.60
C MET A 71 -8.01 -6.34 9.40
N ARG A 72 -8.33 -5.69 10.53
CA ARG A 72 -9.00 -4.39 10.60
C ARG A 72 -8.16 -3.46 11.43
N PHE A 73 -8.34 -2.14 11.30
CA PHE A 73 -7.58 -1.15 12.05
C PHE A 73 -8.55 -0.25 12.83
N PRO A 74 -8.44 -0.14 14.17
CA PRO A 74 -9.29 0.71 15.01
C PRO A 74 -8.94 2.19 14.87
N VAL A 75 -8.86 2.67 13.63
CA VAL A 75 -8.63 4.08 13.28
C VAL A 75 -9.95 4.71 12.85
N ARG A 76 -10.06 6.04 12.95
CA ARG A 76 -11.28 6.77 12.56
C ARG A 76 -11.27 7.10 11.07
N VAL A 77 -11.41 6.08 10.24
CA VAL A 77 -11.51 6.22 8.78
C VAL A 77 -12.83 5.61 8.30
N GLN A 78 -13.44 6.21 7.27
CA GLN A 78 -14.69 5.68 6.70
C GLN A 78 -14.44 4.37 5.94
N SER A 79 -15.17 3.32 6.31
CA SER A 79 -15.16 2.03 5.60
C SER A 79 -16.51 1.71 4.95
N ASN A 80 -16.43 1.14 3.75
CA ASN A 80 -17.59 0.61 3.03
C ASN A 80 -17.78 -0.91 3.26
N LEU A 81 -16.97 -1.53 4.12
CA LEU A 81 -17.12 -2.95 4.46
C LEU A 81 -18.42 -3.19 5.26
N PRO A 82 -18.97 -4.42 5.25
CA PRO A 82 -20.19 -4.74 5.98
C PRO A 82 -20.11 -4.47 7.49
N ASP A 83 -18.97 -4.77 8.11
CA ASP A 83 -18.67 -4.56 9.53
C ASP A 83 -18.33 -3.10 9.87
N LYS A 84 -18.21 -2.24 8.85
CA LYS A 84 -17.77 -0.83 8.94
C LYS A 84 -16.37 -0.63 9.50
N ARG A 85 -15.63 -1.70 9.79
CA ARG A 85 -14.29 -1.61 10.36
C ARG A 85 -13.29 -1.35 9.23
N PRO A 86 -12.39 -0.37 9.35
CA PRO A 86 -11.43 -0.06 8.29
C PRO A 86 -10.45 -1.20 8.04
N ASP A 87 -10.23 -1.54 6.77
CA ASP A 87 -9.07 -2.33 6.35
C ASP A 87 -7.92 -1.42 5.92
N ILE A 88 -6.81 -2.02 5.49
CA ILE A 88 -5.63 -1.26 5.06
C ILE A 88 -5.91 -0.36 3.84
N ALA A 89 -6.82 -0.77 2.95
CA ALA A 89 -7.19 0.03 1.79
C ALA A 89 -7.97 1.29 2.19
N ASP A 90 -8.85 1.17 3.20
CA ASP A 90 -9.54 2.31 3.80
C ASP A 90 -8.52 3.28 4.43
N VAL A 91 -7.56 2.78 5.24
CA VAL A 91 -6.48 3.59 5.85
C VAL A 91 -5.67 4.33 4.78
N LEU A 92 -5.15 3.60 3.78
CA LEU A 92 -4.30 4.18 2.73
C LEU A 92 -5.05 5.24 1.92
N TYR A 93 -6.34 5.04 1.66
CA TYR A 93 -7.13 6.04 0.97
C TYR A 93 -7.45 7.25 1.85
N GLY A 94 -8.04 7.00 3.02
CA GLY A 94 -8.62 8.04 3.88
C GLY A 94 -7.57 8.94 4.55
N ILE A 95 -6.37 8.42 4.78
CA ILE A 95 -5.27 9.16 5.39
C ILE A 95 -4.25 9.56 4.32
N HIS A 96 -3.61 8.60 3.66
CA HIS A 96 -2.45 8.92 2.84
C HIS A 96 -2.85 9.50 1.48
N ARG A 97 -3.70 8.85 0.69
CA ARG A 97 -4.05 9.36 -0.65
C ARG A 97 -4.78 10.71 -0.57
N CYS A 98 -5.75 10.85 0.34
CA CYS A 98 -6.52 12.09 0.47
C CYS A 98 -5.62 13.25 0.90
N SER A 99 -4.88 13.15 2.01
CA SER A 99 -4.04 14.25 2.50
C SER A 99 -2.99 14.66 1.46
N HIS A 100 -2.23 13.71 0.91
CA HIS A 100 -1.20 14.03 -0.09
C HIS A 100 -1.79 14.53 -1.42
N GLY A 101 -2.96 14.02 -1.83
CA GLY A 101 -3.61 14.41 -3.08
C GLY A 101 -4.24 15.81 -3.04
N HIS A 102 -4.51 16.33 -1.85
CA HIS A 102 -5.04 17.68 -1.62
C HIS A 102 -3.97 18.68 -1.15
N GLY A 103 -2.72 18.23 -0.95
CA GLY A 103 -1.64 19.07 -0.44
C GLY A 103 -1.81 19.41 1.05
N GLU A 104 -2.59 18.62 1.77
CA GLU A 104 -2.77 18.73 3.21
C GLU A 104 -1.66 17.96 3.93
N ASP A 105 -1.23 18.48 5.07
CA ASP A 105 -0.31 17.76 5.95
C ASP A 105 -0.95 16.44 6.42
N LEU A 106 -0.11 15.41 6.62
CA LEU A 106 -0.55 14.18 7.26
C LEU A 106 -1.07 14.48 8.68
N PRO A 107 -2.21 13.89 9.09
CA PRO A 107 -2.66 13.99 10.47
C PRO A 107 -1.60 13.44 11.43
N ALA A 108 -1.38 14.14 12.55
CA ALA A 108 -0.43 13.70 13.57
C ALA A 108 -0.74 12.25 14.02
N GLY A 109 0.30 11.43 14.13
CA GLY A 109 0.17 10.00 14.45
C GLY A 109 -0.05 9.08 13.26
N PHE A 110 -0.03 9.59 12.03
CA PHE A 110 -0.08 8.79 10.79
C PHE A 110 1.19 8.92 9.93
N GLU A 111 2.29 9.32 10.55
CA GLU A 111 3.57 9.47 9.86
C GLU A 111 4.10 8.12 9.37
N LEU A 112 4.89 8.16 8.30
CA LEU A 112 5.63 7.00 7.83
C LEU A 112 6.89 6.81 8.68
N VAL A 113 7.00 5.65 9.31
CA VAL A 113 8.19 5.29 10.10
C VAL A 113 9.18 4.54 9.25
N ASP A 114 10.46 4.81 9.45
CA ASP A 114 11.51 4.17 8.68
C ASP A 114 11.57 2.66 8.94
N TYR A 115 12.13 1.91 7.99
CA TYR A 115 12.39 0.49 8.15
C TYR A 115 13.63 0.29 9.03
N ILE A 116 13.59 -0.76 9.88
CA ILE A 116 14.74 -1.10 10.73
C ILE A 116 15.84 -1.73 9.86
N ASN A 117 15.42 -2.61 8.94
CA ASN A 117 16.23 -3.20 7.88
C ASN A 117 15.29 -3.76 6.78
N ASN A 118 15.85 -4.33 5.71
CA ASN A 118 15.09 -4.86 4.57
C ASN A 118 14.17 -6.06 4.90
N GLN A 119 14.17 -6.54 6.14
CA GLN A 119 13.41 -7.71 6.62
C GLN A 119 12.48 -7.37 7.79
N THR A 120 12.69 -6.22 8.46
CA THR A 120 11.95 -5.81 9.65
C THR A 120 11.31 -4.44 9.43
N PHE A 121 9.99 -4.45 9.27
CA PHE A 121 9.16 -3.27 9.13
C PHE A 121 8.35 -3.07 10.41
N GLN A 122 8.51 -1.91 11.04
CA GLN A 122 7.75 -1.54 12.22
C GLN A 122 6.52 -0.73 11.81
N PHE A 123 5.39 -1.00 12.46
CA PHE A 123 4.25 -0.12 12.45
C PHE A 123 3.82 0.10 13.90
N THR A 124 3.25 1.26 14.19
CA THR A 124 2.79 1.61 15.53
C THR A 124 1.33 1.99 15.45
N ILE A 125 0.52 1.46 16.36
CA ILE A 125 -0.89 1.81 16.47
C ILE A 125 -1.19 2.19 17.92
N GLY A 126 -1.87 3.32 18.09
CA GLY A 126 -2.26 3.83 19.39
C GLY A 126 -3.74 3.59 19.69
N ARG A 127 -4.09 3.48 20.97
CA ARG A 127 -5.50 3.42 21.43
C ARG A 127 -6.27 4.70 21.09
N ASP A 128 -5.57 5.79 20.84
CA ASP A 128 -6.11 7.06 20.37
C ASP A 128 -6.51 7.04 18.87
N GLY A 129 -6.35 5.91 18.20
CA GLY A 129 -6.70 5.74 16.79
C GLY A 129 -5.62 6.23 15.83
N THR A 130 -4.40 6.46 16.31
CA THR A 130 -3.22 6.75 15.49
C THR A 130 -2.66 5.46 14.86
N LEU A 131 -2.10 5.57 13.66
CA LEU A 131 -1.49 4.45 12.94
C LEU A 131 -0.32 4.93 12.08
N ARG A 132 0.89 4.68 12.56
CA ARG A 132 2.13 4.92 11.82
C ARG A 132 2.48 3.70 10.99
N LEU A 133 2.42 3.85 9.67
CA LEU A 133 2.77 2.79 8.73
C LEU A 133 4.28 2.74 8.51
N PRO A 134 4.85 1.56 8.19
CA PRO A 134 6.22 1.50 7.73
C PRO A 134 6.32 2.23 6.38
N ALA A 135 7.45 2.90 6.13
CA ALA A 135 7.76 3.48 4.83
C ALA A 135 7.60 2.43 3.71
N ALA A 136 7.85 1.15 4.02
CA ALA A 136 7.64 0.03 3.10
C ALA A 136 6.22 -0.10 2.51
N ALA A 137 5.21 0.55 3.09
CA ALA A 137 3.91 0.74 2.45
C ALA A 137 4.03 1.37 1.05
N ILE A 138 5.01 2.26 0.83
CA ILE A 138 5.34 2.84 -0.47
C ILE A 138 5.73 1.73 -1.46
N VAL A 139 6.72 0.89 -1.13
CA VAL A 139 7.13 -0.19 -2.04
C VAL A 139 6.04 -1.24 -2.23
N GLY A 140 5.17 -1.45 -1.24
CA GLY A 140 3.97 -2.28 -1.39
C GLY A 140 2.98 -1.72 -2.41
N LEU A 141 2.69 -0.42 -2.36
CA LEU A 141 1.85 0.24 -3.37
C LEU A 141 2.50 0.19 -4.76
N LEU A 142 3.83 0.35 -4.84
CA LEU A 142 4.55 0.22 -6.10
C LEU A 142 4.47 -1.21 -6.65
N ALA A 143 4.57 -2.25 -5.83
CA ALA A 143 4.40 -3.62 -6.27
C ALA A 143 3.00 -3.86 -6.85
N VAL A 144 1.94 -3.33 -6.21
CA VAL A 144 0.57 -3.38 -6.75
C VAL A 144 0.51 -2.79 -8.15
N ALA A 145 1.13 -1.64 -8.38
CA ALA A 145 1.13 -1.00 -9.70
C ALA A 145 2.05 -1.70 -10.72
N VAL A 146 3.26 -2.10 -10.32
CA VAL A 146 4.27 -2.68 -11.23
C VAL A 146 3.81 -4.02 -11.76
N PHE A 147 3.39 -4.91 -10.89
CA PHE A 147 3.04 -6.26 -11.32
C PHE A 147 1.65 -6.36 -11.96
N ALA A 148 0.81 -5.31 -11.89
CA ALA A 148 -0.54 -5.34 -12.46
C ALA A 148 -0.54 -5.58 -13.98
N PRO A 149 -1.32 -6.55 -14.51
CA PRO A 149 -1.31 -6.93 -15.93
C PRO A 149 -1.66 -5.78 -16.87
N GLU A 150 -2.55 -4.88 -16.46
CA GLU A 150 -2.93 -3.67 -17.23
C GLU A 150 -1.78 -2.66 -17.43
N ASN A 151 -0.66 -2.86 -16.74
CA ASN A 151 0.53 -2.01 -16.82
C ASN A 151 1.68 -2.64 -17.60
N VAL A 152 1.49 -3.78 -18.27
CA VAL A 152 2.54 -4.45 -19.07
C VAL A 152 3.22 -3.53 -20.10
N SER A 153 2.49 -2.55 -20.65
CA SER A 153 3.02 -1.60 -21.63
C SER A 153 3.68 -0.36 -21.02
N GLN A 154 3.83 -0.31 -19.68
CA GLN A 154 4.51 0.81 -19.02
C GLN A 154 6.02 0.69 -19.13
N HIS A 155 6.68 1.83 -18.93
CA HIS A 155 8.12 1.93 -18.84
C HIS A 155 8.45 2.99 -17.78
N ALA A 156 9.32 2.66 -16.84
CA ALA A 156 9.87 3.60 -15.87
C ALA A 156 11.28 3.99 -16.34
N PRO A 157 11.54 5.29 -16.65
CA PRO A 157 12.87 5.71 -17.06
C PRO A 157 13.95 5.37 -16.02
N GLY A 158 15.12 4.95 -16.51
CA GLY A 158 16.24 4.46 -15.70
C GLY A 158 16.16 2.96 -15.44
N GLU A 159 16.86 2.49 -14.40
CA GLU A 159 16.91 1.08 -13.98
C GLU A 159 16.40 0.89 -12.54
N PRO A 160 15.18 1.35 -12.20
CA PRO A 160 14.65 1.16 -10.86
C PRO A 160 14.40 -0.32 -10.57
N CYS A 161 14.57 -0.71 -9.31
CA CYS A 161 14.27 -2.05 -8.81
C CYS A 161 13.33 -1.97 -7.60
N LEU A 162 12.46 -2.98 -7.47
CA LEU A 162 11.81 -3.33 -6.21
C LEU A 162 12.53 -4.53 -5.61
N SER A 163 12.48 -4.68 -4.28
CA SER A 163 13.09 -5.83 -3.60
C SER A 163 12.14 -6.43 -2.58
N TRP A 164 12.13 -7.76 -2.49
CA TRP A 164 11.40 -8.52 -1.48
C TRP A 164 12.23 -9.71 -1.03
N SER A 165 12.49 -9.84 0.28
CA SER A 165 13.39 -10.87 0.79
C SER A 165 14.76 -10.79 0.08
N HIS A 166 15.18 -11.85 -0.60
CA HIS A 166 16.40 -11.91 -1.40
C HIS A 166 16.16 -11.66 -2.90
N HIS A 167 14.90 -11.46 -3.32
CA HIS A 167 14.54 -11.22 -4.71
C HIS A 167 14.67 -9.74 -5.05
N VAL A 168 15.28 -9.47 -6.20
CA VAL A 168 15.34 -8.15 -6.83
C VAL A 168 14.54 -8.21 -8.12
N PHE A 169 13.63 -7.25 -8.28
CA PHE A 169 12.73 -7.12 -9.42
C PHE A 169 13.08 -5.83 -10.17
N PRO A 170 13.85 -5.92 -11.27
CA PRO A 170 13.98 -4.80 -12.19
C PRO A 170 12.58 -4.38 -12.66
N VAL A 171 12.21 -3.12 -12.43
CA VAL A 171 10.83 -2.65 -12.65
C VAL A 171 10.41 -2.86 -14.10
N ASN A 172 11.28 -2.53 -15.05
CA ASN A 172 10.99 -2.64 -16.48
C ASN A 172 10.83 -4.10 -16.96
N ASP A 173 11.40 -5.06 -16.23
CA ASP A 173 11.21 -6.49 -16.51
C ASP A 173 10.03 -7.08 -15.75
N SER A 174 9.42 -6.33 -14.82
CA SER A 174 8.42 -6.85 -13.89
C SER A 174 6.99 -6.45 -14.25
N TRP A 175 6.81 -5.52 -15.20
CA TRP A 175 5.50 -5.03 -15.61
C TRP A 175 4.55 -6.16 -15.98
N GLY A 176 3.39 -6.20 -15.33
CA GLY A 176 2.34 -7.18 -15.61
C GLY A 176 2.59 -8.61 -15.13
N LYS A 177 3.70 -8.89 -14.45
CA LYS A 177 4.07 -10.24 -13.97
C LYS A 177 3.41 -10.62 -12.64
N GLN A 178 2.14 -10.28 -12.46
CA GLN A 178 1.38 -10.53 -11.23
C GLN A 178 1.42 -12.00 -10.78
N GLN A 179 1.19 -12.92 -11.71
CA GLN A 179 1.15 -14.34 -11.38
C GLN A 179 2.51 -14.86 -10.92
N LEU A 180 3.59 -14.44 -11.58
CA LEU A 180 4.96 -14.81 -11.19
C LEU A 180 5.26 -14.37 -9.75
N PHE A 181 4.85 -13.17 -9.35
CA PHE A 181 5.03 -12.71 -7.98
C PHE A 181 4.17 -13.50 -6.99
N ARG A 182 2.92 -13.83 -7.33
CA ARG A 182 2.06 -14.66 -6.46
C ARG A 182 2.60 -16.08 -6.29
N ASP A 183 3.13 -16.68 -7.35
CA ASP A 183 3.76 -18.00 -7.28
C ASP A 183 4.98 -17.98 -6.36
N LEU A 184 5.76 -16.88 -6.35
CA LEU A 184 6.83 -16.65 -5.37
C LEU A 184 6.29 -16.56 -3.94
N LEU A 185 5.19 -15.82 -3.70
CA LEU A 185 4.59 -15.71 -2.37
C LEU A 185 4.09 -17.06 -1.84
N VAL A 186 3.52 -17.92 -2.70
CA VAL A 186 3.08 -19.26 -2.31
C VAL A 186 4.27 -20.14 -1.91
N ARG A 187 5.38 -20.05 -2.65
CA ARG A 187 6.55 -20.89 -2.43
C ARG A 187 7.41 -20.44 -1.24
N GLU A 188 7.55 -19.14 -1.04
CA GLU A 188 8.58 -18.55 -0.18
C GLU A 188 8.04 -17.54 0.83
N GLY A 189 6.73 -17.25 0.80
CA GLY A 189 6.09 -16.34 1.72
C GLY A 189 6.16 -16.85 3.17
N PRO A 190 6.48 -15.99 4.14
CA PRO A 190 6.49 -16.42 5.53
C PRO A 190 5.05 -16.64 6.04
N PRO A 191 4.88 -17.40 7.14
CA PRO A 191 3.58 -17.54 7.79
C PRO A 191 2.96 -16.19 8.12
N LYS A 192 1.66 -16.07 7.87
CA LYS A 192 0.87 -14.87 8.11
C LYS A 192 0.08 -15.00 9.41
N ARG A 193 -0.02 -13.89 10.16
CA ARG A 193 -0.89 -13.77 11.34
C ARG A 193 -1.80 -12.56 11.20
N ALA A 194 -3.07 -12.72 11.56
CA ALA A 194 -3.97 -11.59 11.75
C ALA A 194 -3.85 -11.08 13.19
N LEU A 195 -3.72 -9.77 13.37
CA LEU A 195 -3.82 -9.16 14.69
C LEU A 195 -5.28 -8.83 14.99
N ASP A 196 -5.69 -9.09 16.22
CA ASP A 196 -6.97 -8.68 16.78
C ASP A 196 -6.73 -7.64 17.87
N TRP A 197 -7.54 -6.58 17.88
CA TRP A 197 -7.41 -5.46 18.82
C TRP A 197 -8.31 -5.60 20.05
N GLY A 198 -9.09 -6.68 20.13
CA GLY A 198 -9.92 -7.04 21.28
C GLY A 198 -10.76 -5.87 21.78
N ASN A 199 -10.53 -5.49 23.04
CA ASN A 199 -11.27 -4.43 23.72
C ASN A 199 -11.07 -3.02 23.14
N TRP A 200 -10.16 -2.81 22.19
CA TRP A 200 -10.05 -1.52 21.50
C TRP A 200 -11.28 -1.24 20.64
N TRP A 201 -12.02 -2.28 20.25
CA TRP A 201 -13.26 -2.14 19.50
C TRP A 201 -14.46 -1.72 20.36
N ASP A 202 -14.37 -1.86 21.70
CA ASP A 202 -15.48 -1.57 22.60
C ASP A 202 -15.80 -0.08 22.62
N ASP A 203 -14.77 0.76 22.54
CA ASP A 203 -14.86 2.23 22.54
C ASP A 203 -14.80 2.84 21.12
N TRP A 204 -14.62 2.01 20.09
CA TRP A 204 -14.47 2.48 18.71
C TRP A 204 -15.82 2.67 18.03
N THR A 205 -16.00 3.81 17.36
CA THR A 205 -17.22 4.14 16.63
C THR A 205 -16.96 4.31 15.13
N PRO A 206 -17.83 3.73 14.26
CA PRO A 206 -17.72 3.92 12.82
C PRO A 206 -17.83 5.39 12.40
N VAL A 207 -16.93 5.80 11.51
CA VAL A 207 -17.07 7.06 10.78
C VAL A 207 -18.12 6.87 9.68
N ARG A 208 -19.16 7.72 9.70
CA ARG A 208 -20.27 7.68 8.73
C ARG A 208 -19.89 8.34 7.41
#